data_AF-A0A7S4E7B8-F1
#
_entry.id   AF-A0A7S4E7B8-F1
#
_cell.length_a   1.000
_cell.length_b   1.000
_cell.length_c   1.000
_cell.angle_alpha   90.00
_cell.angle_beta   90.00
_cell.angle_gamma   90.00
#
_symmetry.space_group_name_H-M   'P 1'
#
loop_
_entity.id
_entity.type
_entity.pdbx_description
1 polymer ?
#
loop_
_entity_poly.entity_id
_entity_poly.type
_entity_poly.pdbx_seq_one_letter_code
_entity_poly.pdbx_strand_id
1 'polypeptide(L)'
;NMIGDVYSGYLRLEGVEHEDTLRAALNYAISLVKLKRFEEAKALLRKMMPVARRVLGASHDYTLRMRWNYAETLYKDAGASLAGLREAVSTLEETEQTARRVLGGAHPITGGIEKGLQKARAALRAHEEAASGDVSSICGAVEAMTPGDA
;
A
#
# COMPACT_ATOMS: atom_id res chain seq x y z
N ASN A 1 -13.73 19.11 -1.88
CA ASN A 1 -12.83 18.58 -0.82
C ASN A 1 -11.54 19.34 -1.02
N MET A 2 -11.26 20.33 -0.16
CA MET A 2 -10.25 21.38 -0.41
C MET A 2 -8.90 20.85 -0.93
N ILE A 3 -8.44 19.70 -0.44
CA ILE A 3 -7.16 19.11 -0.86
C ILE A 3 -7.20 18.54 -2.29
N GLY A 4 -8.35 17.99 -2.72
CA GLY A 4 -8.54 17.53 -4.09
C GLY A 4 -8.64 18.70 -5.08
N ASP A 5 -9.21 19.83 -4.64
CA ASP A 5 -9.31 21.06 -5.42
C ASP A 5 -7.91 21.69 -5.63
N VAL A 6 -7.06 21.66 -4.60
CA VAL A 6 -5.65 22.07 -4.66
C VAL A 6 -4.85 21.19 -5.63
N TYR A 7 -4.96 19.87 -5.54
CA TYR A 7 -4.30 18.96 -6.51
C TYR A 7 -4.74 19.24 -7.95
N SER A 8 -6.04 19.45 -8.16
CA SER A 8 -6.59 19.76 -9.47
C SER A 8 -6.10 21.11 -10.01
N GLY A 9 -5.87 22.09 -9.12
CA GLY A 9 -5.27 23.38 -9.45
C GLY A 9 -3.83 23.22 -9.95
N TYR A 10 -2.96 22.59 -9.16
CA TYR A 10 -1.56 22.36 -9.55
C TYR A 10 -1.43 21.53 -10.83
N LEU A 11 -2.25 20.49 -10.99
CA LEU A 11 -2.24 19.67 -12.21
C LEU A 11 -2.53 20.49 -13.48
N ARG A 12 -3.41 21.49 -13.40
CA ARG A 12 -3.75 22.37 -14.53
C ARG A 12 -2.71 23.46 -14.76
N LEU A 13 -2.14 24.01 -13.70
CA LEU A 13 -1.22 25.15 -13.78
C LEU A 13 0.22 24.72 -14.12
N GLU A 14 0.72 23.70 -13.42
CA GLU A 14 2.13 23.28 -13.45
C GLU A 14 2.36 21.95 -14.18
N GLY A 15 1.27 21.20 -14.43
CA GLY A 15 1.34 19.88 -15.05
C GLY A 15 1.71 18.76 -14.07
N VAL A 16 1.69 17.52 -14.59
CA VAL A 16 1.84 16.29 -13.78
C VAL A 16 3.27 16.07 -13.28
N GLU A 17 4.25 16.67 -13.94
CA GLU A 17 5.69 16.48 -13.67
C GLU A 17 6.26 17.49 -12.67
N HIS A 18 5.46 18.46 -12.22
CA HIS A 18 5.93 19.45 -11.25
C HIS A 18 5.97 18.86 -9.83
N GLU A 19 7.02 19.20 -9.07
CA GLU A 19 7.22 18.70 -7.69
C GLU A 19 6.03 19.04 -6.78
N ASP A 20 5.47 20.24 -6.90
CA ASP A 20 4.29 20.62 -6.12
C ASP A 20 3.04 19.80 -6.47
N THR A 21 2.88 19.40 -7.73
CA THR A 21 1.79 18.50 -8.14
C THR A 21 1.96 17.13 -7.48
N LEU A 22 3.19 16.62 -7.40
CA LEU A 22 3.50 15.36 -6.72
C LEU A 22 3.21 15.46 -5.22
N ARG A 23 3.63 16.55 -4.57
CA ARG A 23 3.35 16.81 -3.16
C ARG A 23 1.85 16.91 -2.88
N ALA A 24 1.11 17.62 -3.73
CA ALA A 24 -0.34 17.74 -3.64
C ALA A 24 -1.03 16.39 -3.84
N ALA A 25 -0.56 15.56 -4.79
CA ALA A 25 -1.10 14.22 -5.01
C ALA A 25 -0.94 13.31 -3.78
N LEU A 26 0.24 13.33 -3.13
CA LEU A 26 0.47 12.57 -1.90
C LEU A 26 -0.49 13.00 -0.78
N ASN A 27 -0.64 14.31 -0.57
CA ASN A 27 -1.55 14.84 0.45
C ASN A 27 -3.01 14.50 0.15
N TYR A 28 -3.40 14.51 -1.13
CA TYR A 28 -4.74 14.11 -1.53
C TYR A 28 -4.98 12.62 -1.29
N ALA A 29 -4.02 11.75 -1.63
CA ALA A 29 -4.09 10.33 -1.33
C ALA A 29 -4.24 10.04 0.17
N ILE A 30 -3.45 10.70 1.03
CA ILE A 30 -3.56 10.58 2.50
C ILE A 30 -4.96 10.97 2.97
N SER A 31 -5.54 12.02 2.38
CA SER A 31 -6.89 12.47 2.72
C SER A 31 -7.95 11.47 2.28
N LEU A 32 -7.80 10.86 1.10
CA LEU A 32 -8.69 9.80 0.62
C LEU A 32 -8.66 8.59 1.55
N VAL A 33 -7.47 8.17 2.02
CA VAL A 33 -7.33 7.08 3.01
C VAL A 33 -8.07 7.41 4.31
N LYS A 34 -7.92 8.63 4.84
CA LYS A 34 -8.63 9.08 6.06
C LYS A 34 -10.14 9.06 5.88
N LEU A 35 -10.62 9.31 4.66
CA LEU A 35 -12.04 9.24 4.28
C LEU A 35 -12.49 7.82 3.90
N LYS A 36 -11.64 6.79 4.07
CA LYS A 36 -11.88 5.40 3.66
C LYS A 36 -12.16 5.21 2.16
N ARG A 37 -11.73 6.16 1.32
CA ARG A 37 -11.83 6.11 -0.15
C ARG A 37 -10.59 5.44 -0.74
N PHE A 38 -10.40 4.17 -0.40
CA PHE A 38 -9.17 3.43 -0.71
C PHE A 38 -8.92 3.25 -2.20
N GLU A 39 -9.94 2.95 -3.00
CA GLU A 39 -9.79 2.76 -4.45
C GLU A 39 -9.26 4.00 -5.16
N GLU A 40 -9.77 5.18 -4.80
CA GLU A 40 -9.32 6.44 -5.37
C GLU A 40 -7.89 6.77 -4.95
N ALA A 41 -7.53 6.48 -3.69
CA ALA A 41 -6.16 6.64 -3.21
C ALA A 41 -5.19 5.70 -3.95
N LYS A 42 -5.57 4.43 -4.14
CA LYS A 42 -4.80 3.43 -4.89
C LYS A 42 -4.59 3.87 -6.34
N ALA A 43 -5.66 4.31 -7.01
CA ALA A 43 -5.59 4.79 -8.39
C ALA A 43 -4.68 6.02 -8.53
N LEU A 44 -4.81 6.99 -7.62
CA LEU A 44 -3.99 8.20 -7.62
C LEU A 44 -2.51 7.87 -7.41
N LEU A 45 -2.17 7.10 -6.37
CA LEU A 45 -0.77 6.79 -6.06
C LEU A 45 -0.13 5.94 -7.15
N ARG A 46 -0.84 4.94 -7.69
CA ARG A 46 -0.35 4.13 -8.81
C ARG A 46 -0.06 4.96 -10.06
N LYS A 47 -0.85 6.00 -10.32
CA LYS A 47 -0.59 6.95 -11.41
C LYS A 47 0.63 7.85 -11.14
N MET A 48 0.82 8.31 -9.90
CA MET A 48 1.81 9.34 -9.59
C MET A 48 3.19 8.79 -9.19
N MET A 49 3.28 7.56 -8.67
CA MET A 49 4.57 6.95 -8.28
C MET A 49 5.59 6.86 -9.45
N PRO A 50 5.22 6.43 -10.68
CA PRO A 50 6.15 6.44 -11.80
C PRO A 50 6.63 7.85 -12.17
N VAL A 51 5.76 8.85 -12.04
CA VAL A 51 6.09 10.25 -12.28
C VAL A 51 7.07 10.76 -11.22
N ALA A 52 6.79 10.51 -9.94
CA ALA A 52 7.69 10.85 -8.84
C ALA A 52 9.08 10.22 -9.01
N ARG A 53 9.13 8.94 -9.40
CA ARG A 53 10.39 8.24 -9.67
C ARG A 53 11.19 8.89 -10.81
N ARG A 54 10.53 9.35 -11.87
CA ARG A 54 11.18 9.99 -13.03
C ARG A 54 11.64 11.42 -12.73
N VAL A 55 10.81 12.20 -12.04
CA VAL A 55 11.05 13.63 -11.77
C VAL A 55 12.00 13.82 -10.60
N LEU A 56 11.74 13.15 -9.47
CA LEU A 56 12.46 13.36 -8.21
C LEU A 56 13.54 12.28 -7.98
N GLY A 57 13.43 11.15 -8.66
CA GLY A 57 14.28 9.98 -8.44
C GLY A 57 13.68 8.97 -7.47
N ALA A 58 14.17 7.73 -7.54
CA ALA A 58 13.67 6.60 -6.74
C ALA A 58 13.95 6.73 -5.23
N SER A 59 14.98 7.49 -4.86
CA SER A 59 15.45 7.64 -3.48
C SER A 59 14.97 8.92 -2.80
N HIS A 60 14.21 9.75 -3.51
CA HIS A 60 13.68 10.99 -2.95
C HIS A 60 12.63 10.72 -1.87
N ASP A 61 12.63 11.52 -0.81
CA ASP A 61 11.72 11.38 0.33
C ASP A 61 10.25 11.31 -0.07
N TYR A 62 9.80 12.15 -1.00
CA TYR A 62 8.42 12.10 -1.51
C TYR A 62 8.12 10.83 -2.30
N THR A 63 9.08 10.33 -3.10
CA THR A 63 8.90 9.05 -3.82
C THR A 63 8.78 7.90 -2.83
N LEU A 64 9.64 7.84 -1.80
CA LEU A 64 9.57 6.83 -0.75
C LEU A 64 8.24 6.90 0.03
N ARG A 65 7.79 8.12 0.38
CA ARG A 65 6.50 8.34 1.05
C ARG A 65 5.32 7.94 0.19
N MET A 66 5.34 8.20 -1.13
CA MET A 66 4.28 7.76 -2.03
C MET A 66 4.16 6.22 -2.07
N ARG A 67 5.29 5.52 -2.19
CA ARG A 67 5.31 4.04 -2.16
C ARG A 67 4.82 3.48 -0.82
N TRP A 68 5.26 4.08 0.29
CA TRP A 68 4.78 3.70 1.62
C TRP A 68 3.27 3.91 1.75
N ASN A 69 2.75 5.08 1.35
CA ASN A 69 1.32 5.35 1.44
C ASN A 69 0.51 4.43 0.51
N TYR A 70 1.04 4.06 -0.66
CA TYR A 70 0.38 3.12 -1.56
C TYR A 70 0.22 1.75 -0.89
N ALA A 71 1.30 1.20 -0.33
CA ALA A 71 1.22 -0.04 0.42
C ALA A 71 0.30 0.06 1.64
N GLU A 72 0.30 1.21 2.34
CA GLU A 72 -0.64 1.46 3.43
C GLU A 72 -2.10 1.42 2.96
N THR A 73 -2.40 1.98 1.78
CA THR A 73 -3.77 1.91 1.22
C THR A 73 -4.19 0.48 0.91
N LEU A 74 -3.25 -0.37 0.49
CA LEU A 74 -3.52 -1.77 0.14
C LEU A 74 -3.86 -2.61 1.38
N TYR A 75 -3.14 -2.48 2.49
CA TYR A 75 -3.40 -3.31 3.68
C TYR A 75 -4.44 -2.74 4.66
N LYS A 76 -4.77 -1.44 4.56
CA LYS A 76 -5.85 -0.83 5.37
C LYS A 76 -7.24 -1.00 4.78
N ASP A 77 -7.31 -1.33 3.49
CA ASP A 77 -8.56 -1.63 2.83
C ASP A 77 -9.13 -2.95 3.36
N ALA A 78 -10.32 -2.91 3.96
CA ALA A 78 -10.96 -4.12 4.49
C ALA A 78 -11.35 -5.11 3.37
N GLY A 79 -11.40 -4.66 2.12
CA GLY A 79 -11.59 -5.49 0.93
C GLY A 79 -10.29 -5.93 0.27
N ALA A 80 -9.14 -5.82 0.95
CA ALA A 80 -7.85 -6.19 0.37
C ALA A 80 -7.80 -7.68 -0.01
N SER A 81 -7.50 -7.97 -1.28
CA SER A 81 -7.22 -9.34 -1.72
C SER A 81 -5.83 -9.80 -1.26
N LEU A 82 -5.61 -11.12 -1.20
CA LEU A 82 -4.28 -11.67 -0.95
C LEU A 82 -3.21 -11.12 -1.92
N ALA A 83 -3.59 -10.90 -3.18
CA ALA A 83 -2.69 -10.30 -4.16
C ALA A 83 -2.32 -8.85 -3.79
N GLY A 84 -3.30 -8.05 -3.36
CA GLY A 84 -3.05 -6.68 -2.89
C GLY A 84 -2.19 -6.62 -1.62
N LEU A 85 -2.38 -7.56 -0.70
CA LEU A 85 -1.56 -7.68 0.51
C LEU A 85 -0.11 -8.08 0.19
N ARG A 86 0.08 -9.02 -0.75
CA ARG A 86 1.42 -9.39 -1.25
C ARG A 86 2.09 -8.22 -1.96
N GLU A 87 1.36 -7.47 -2.77
CA GLU A 87 1.85 -6.25 -3.42
C GLU A 87 2.27 -5.20 -2.39
N ALA A 88 1.51 -5.03 -1.30
CA ALA A 88 1.84 -4.12 -0.21
C ALA A 88 3.17 -4.51 0.46
N VAL A 89 3.35 -5.80 0.78
CA VAL A 89 4.58 -6.32 1.39
C VAL A 89 5.78 -6.10 0.46
N SER A 90 5.69 -6.54 -0.80
CA SER A 90 6.77 -6.38 -1.80
C SER A 90 7.14 -4.90 -1.99
N THR A 91 6.14 -4.02 -2.08
CA THR A 91 6.38 -2.57 -2.22
C THR A 91 7.13 -2.01 -1.01
N LEU A 92 6.77 -2.44 0.20
CA LEU A 92 7.42 -1.96 1.43
C LEU A 92 8.83 -2.52 1.59
N GLU A 93 9.09 -3.77 1.19
CA GLU A 93 10.44 -4.35 1.21
C GLU A 93 11.40 -3.58 0.30
N GLU A 94 11.01 -3.31 -0.94
CA GLU A 94 11.83 -2.52 -1.86
C GLU A 94 12.04 -1.07 -1.37
N THR A 95 11.00 -0.48 -0.77
CA THR A 95 11.04 0.89 -0.26
C THR A 95 11.92 0.98 0.98
N GLU A 96 11.85 -0.01 1.87
CA GLU A 96 12.69 -0.14 3.07
C GLU A 96 14.16 -0.31 2.70
N GLN A 97 14.46 -1.19 1.75
CA GLN A 97 15.83 -1.41 1.29
C GLN A 97 16.43 -0.11 0.72
N THR A 98 15.64 0.62 -0.08
CA THR A 98 16.06 1.90 -0.65
C THR A 98 16.26 2.96 0.45
N ALA A 99 15.31 3.09 1.38
CA ALA A 99 15.38 4.05 2.48
C ALA A 99 16.55 3.76 3.42
N ARG A 100 16.78 2.49 3.78
CA ARG A 100 17.91 2.08 4.62
C ARG A 100 19.25 2.43 3.97
N ARG A 101 19.40 2.20 2.65
CA ARG A 101 20.64 2.50 1.92
C ARG A 101 20.94 4.00 1.85
N VAL A 102 19.91 4.82 1.70
CA VAL A 102 20.06 6.26 1.39
C VAL A 102 19.98 7.12 2.65
N LEU A 103 19.04 6.82 3.54
CA LEU A 103 18.73 7.61 4.74
C LEU A 103 19.32 6.96 6.01
N GLY A 104 19.64 5.67 5.97
CA GLY A 104 20.10 4.90 7.13
C GLY A 104 18.95 4.25 7.92
N GLY A 105 19.31 3.25 8.73
CA GLY A 105 18.35 2.49 9.54
C GLY A 105 17.72 3.28 10.70
N ALA A 106 18.42 4.29 11.24
CA ALA A 106 17.91 5.13 12.33
C ALA A 106 16.99 6.27 11.85
N HIS A 107 16.81 6.43 10.54
CA HIS A 107 16.03 7.54 9.99
C HIS A 107 14.52 7.35 10.24
N PRO A 108 13.78 8.40 10.64
CA PRO A 108 12.35 8.29 10.93
C PRO A 108 11.50 7.74 9.78
N ILE A 109 11.84 8.06 8.52
CA ILE A 109 11.14 7.50 7.34
C ILE A 109 11.36 5.99 7.25
N THR A 110 12.60 5.51 7.42
CA THR A 110 12.93 4.07 7.41
C THR A 110 12.14 3.33 8.48
N GLY A 111 12.17 3.82 9.73
CA GLY A 111 11.40 3.23 10.83
C GLY A 111 9.88 3.27 10.62
N GLY A 112 9.36 4.28 9.91
CA GLY A 112 7.96 4.34 9.49
C GLY A 112 7.59 3.25 8.49
N ILE A 113 8.43 3.05 7.46
CA ILE A 113 8.27 2.00 6.46
C ILE A 113 8.35 0.61 7.10
N GLU A 114 9.31 0.37 7.98
CA GLU A 114 9.47 -0.90 8.71
C GLU A 114 8.22 -1.25 9.53
N LYS A 115 7.65 -0.28 10.26
CA LYS A 115 6.38 -0.46 10.97
C LYS A 115 5.23 -0.75 10.01
N GLY A 116 5.20 -0.10 8.86
CA GLY A 116 4.26 -0.39 7.78
C GLY A 116 4.39 -1.82 7.27
N LEU A 117 5.64 -2.29 7.06
CA LEU A 117 5.94 -3.64 6.59
C LEU A 117 5.49 -4.71 7.60
N GLN A 118 5.71 -4.47 8.89
CA GLN A 118 5.21 -5.35 9.95
C GLN A 118 3.68 -5.48 9.91
N LYS A 119 2.96 -4.35 9.73
CA LYS A 119 1.50 -4.35 9.60
C LYS A 119 1.02 -5.07 8.34
N ALA A 120 1.65 -4.81 7.20
CA ALA A 120 1.31 -5.46 5.93
C ALA A 120 1.50 -6.99 6.02
N ARG A 121 2.61 -7.44 6.60
CA ARG A 121 2.87 -8.87 6.83
C ARG A 121 1.88 -9.51 7.80
N ALA A 122 1.48 -8.80 8.85
CA ALA A 122 0.45 -9.28 9.77
C ALA A 122 -0.91 -9.42 9.08
N ALA A 123 -1.30 -8.42 8.26
CA ALA A 123 -2.53 -8.49 7.47
C ALA A 123 -2.51 -9.65 6.48
N LEU A 124 -1.39 -9.85 5.76
CA LEU A 124 -1.21 -10.97 4.84
C LEU A 124 -1.37 -12.32 5.54
N ARG A 125 -0.67 -12.54 6.67
CA ARG A 125 -0.79 -13.78 7.43
C ARG A 125 -2.22 -14.04 7.89
N ALA A 126 -2.89 -13.03 8.42
CA ALA A 126 -4.29 -13.16 8.86
C ALA A 126 -5.23 -13.58 7.71
N HIS A 127 -4.99 -13.08 6.49
CA HIS A 127 -5.80 -13.47 5.31
C HIS A 127 -5.43 -14.87 4.79
N GLU A 128 -4.15 -15.25 4.86
CA GLU A 128 -3.72 -16.61 4.49
C GLU A 128 -4.25 -17.66 5.47
N GLU A 129 -4.25 -17.35 6.77
CA GLU A 129 -4.82 -18.20 7.83
C GLU A 129 -6.34 -18.32 7.69
N ALA A 130 -7.05 -17.22 7.40
CA ALA A 130 -8.49 -17.27 7.13
C ALA A 130 -8.79 -18.17 5.92
N ALA A 131 -8.01 -18.02 4.84
CA ALA A 131 -8.16 -18.85 3.65
C ALA A 131 -7.82 -20.33 3.90
N SER A 132 -6.84 -20.67 4.75
CA SER A 132 -6.52 -22.07 5.07
C SER A 132 -7.49 -22.68 6.09
N GLY A 133 -8.00 -21.88 7.02
CA GLY A 133 -9.00 -22.30 8.00
C GLY A 133 -10.30 -22.74 7.36
N ASP A 134 -10.74 -22.03 6.31
CA ASP A 134 -11.89 -22.43 5.50
C ASP A 134 -11.66 -23.81 4.84
N VAL A 135 -10.45 -24.06 4.32
CA VAL A 135 -10.13 -25.37 3.70
C VAL A 135 -10.10 -26.49 4.74
N SER A 136 -9.52 -26.27 5.93
CA SER A 136 -9.50 -27.28 6.99
C SER A 136 -10.89 -27.59 7.54
N SER A 137 -11.78 -26.58 7.62
CA SER A 137 -13.18 -26.80 8.02
C SER A 137 -13.97 -27.58 6.97
N ILE A 138 -13.64 -27.43 5.68
CA ILE A 138 -14.26 -28.21 4.61
C ILE A 138 -13.73 -29.65 4.61
N CYS A 139 -12.43 -29.87 4.79
CA CYS A 139 -11.84 -31.21 4.82
C CYS A 139 -12.38 -32.08 5.97
N GLY A 140 -12.52 -31.52 7.19
CA GLY A 140 -13.08 -32.27 8.33
C GLY A 140 -14.56 -32.65 8.16
N ALA A 141 -15.33 -31.87 7.39
CA ALA A 141 -16.72 -32.20 7.08
C ALA A 141 -16.86 -33.32 6.03
N VAL A 142 -15.90 -33.42 5.10
CA VAL A 142 -15.89 -34.47 4.06
C VAL A 142 -15.48 -35.82 4.64
N GLU A 143 -14.52 -35.86 5.57
CA GLU A 143 -14.07 -37.10 6.22
C GLU A 143 -15.14 -37.72 7.16
N ALA A 144 -16.05 -36.90 7.69
CA ALA A 144 -17.20 -37.38 8.48
C ALA A 144 -18.34 -37.95 7.62
N MET A 145 -18.25 -37.86 6.28
CA MET A 145 -19.29 -38.26 5.33
C MET A 145 -18.95 -39.50 4.51
N THR A 146 -17.82 -40.17 4.76
CA THR A 146 -17.60 -41.53 4.22
C THR A 146 -18.20 -42.54 5.20
N PRO A 147 -19.34 -43.19 4.86
CA PRO A 147 -19.81 -44.31 5.67
C PRO A 147 -18.82 -45.45 5.45
N GLY A 148 -18.09 -45.79 6.50
CA GLY A 148 -17.60 -47.16 6.65
C GLY A 148 -18.81 -48.02 7.03
N ASP A 149 -19.11 -49.01 6.18
CA ASP A 149 -19.73 -50.30 6.46
C ASP A 149 -19.89 -50.98 5.09
N ALA A 150 -19.08 -51.99 4.77
CA ALA A 150 -19.23 -53.41 5.12
C ALA A 150 -20.15 -54.17 4.15
#